data_AF-A0A2W5KH12-F1
#
_entry.id   AF-A0A2W5KH12-F1
#
_cell.length_a   1.000
_cell.length_b   1.000
_cell.length_c   1.000
_cell.angle_alpha   90.00
_cell.angle_beta   90.00
_cell.angle_gamma   90.00
#
_symmetry.space_group_name_H-M   'P 1'
#
loop_
_entity.id
_entity.type
_entity.pdbx_description
1 polymer ?
#
loop_
_entity_poly.entity_id
_entity_poly.type
_entity_poly.pdbx_seq_one_letter_code
_entity_poly.pdbx_strand_id
1 'polypeptide(L)'
;MSREALIETGVAAAALGLAALIALEPRIGGPTTTLALCLAVSWIVWSDVRDFIIPDGAVVALGALALGAHLAADGLSSEIALLALAGGALCGAALWAVREGYYRLRGHDGLGFGDVKLAVSAGVLVGPAGFALALLAASSAGIAVALLRRRSADARLPLGALLAPAALAVWIFGFDRAAALAG
;
A
#
# COMPACT_ATOMS: atom_id res chain seq x y z
N MET A 1 -10.79 21.35 15.86
CA MET A 1 -10.12 20.45 14.90
C MET A 1 -8.66 20.86 14.83
N SER A 2 -7.71 19.94 15.04
CA SER A 2 -6.28 20.24 14.92
C SER A 2 -5.91 20.51 13.45
N ARG A 3 -4.86 21.30 13.20
CA ARG A 3 -4.38 21.60 11.84
C ARG A 3 -4.03 20.33 11.06
N GLU A 4 -3.55 19.31 11.74
CA GLU A 4 -3.20 18.00 11.16
C GLU A 4 -4.45 17.25 10.69
N ALA A 5 -5.50 17.18 11.51
CA ALA A 5 -6.75 16.52 11.12
C ALA A 5 -7.43 17.19 9.91
N LEU A 6 -7.31 18.52 9.78
CA LEU A 6 -7.75 19.28 8.60
C LEU A 6 -7.00 18.87 7.33
N ILE A 7 -5.69 18.68 7.43
CA ILE A 7 -4.85 18.28 6.29
C ILE A 7 -5.19 16.84 5.89
N GLU A 8 -5.30 15.93 6.86
CA GLU A 8 -5.60 14.52 6.57
C GLU A 8 -6.99 14.34 5.92
N THR A 9 -8.01 15.01 6.47
CA THR A 9 -9.37 14.96 5.90
C THR A 9 -9.43 15.60 4.51
N GLY A 10 -8.75 16.73 4.32
CA GLY A 10 -8.66 17.40 3.02
C GLY A 10 -7.99 16.52 1.96
N VAL A 11 -6.90 15.83 2.30
CA VAL A 11 -6.20 14.95 1.35
C VAL A 11 -7.01 13.69 1.05
N ALA A 12 -7.65 13.09 2.05
CA ALA A 12 -8.54 11.94 1.85
C ALA A 12 -9.69 12.30 0.89
N ALA A 13 -10.34 13.46 1.08
CA ALA A 13 -11.39 13.93 0.21
C ALA A 13 -10.89 14.22 -1.22
N ALA A 14 -9.72 14.85 -1.35
CA ALA A 14 -9.11 15.10 -2.66
C ALA A 14 -8.75 13.80 -3.38
N ALA A 15 -8.23 12.80 -2.67
CA ALA A 15 -7.89 11.50 -3.24
C ALA A 15 -9.12 10.72 -3.68
N LEU A 16 -10.23 10.78 -2.92
CA LEU A 16 -11.51 10.21 -3.34
C LEU A 16 -12.06 10.90 -4.59
N GLY A 17 -12.01 12.23 -4.65
CA GLY A 17 -12.41 12.99 -5.83
C GLY A 17 -11.57 12.63 -7.05
N LEU A 18 -10.24 12.53 -6.89
CA LEU A 18 -9.33 12.15 -7.97
C LEU A 18 -9.52 10.70 -8.40
N ALA A 19 -9.76 9.77 -7.46
CA ALA A 19 -10.09 8.39 -7.76
C ALA A 19 -11.38 8.27 -8.58
N ALA A 20 -12.40 9.07 -8.26
CA ALA A 20 -13.62 9.13 -9.05
C ALA A 20 -13.36 9.65 -10.47
N LEU A 21 -12.54 10.69 -10.64
CA LEU A 21 -12.15 11.17 -11.97
C LEU A 21 -11.37 10.12 -12.76
N ILE A 22 -10.42 9.42 -12.13
CA ILE A 22 -9.67 8.32 -12.74
C ILE A 22 -10.62 7.21 -13.20
N ALA A 23 -11.59 6.83 -12.35
CA ALA A 23 -12.56 5.77 -12.66
C ALA A 23 -13.46 6.10 -13.88
N LEU A 24 -13.58 7.38 -14.24
CA LEU A 24 -14.34 7.83 -15.41
C LEU A 24 -13.49 7.87 -16.70
N GLU A 25 -12.18 7.72 -16.60
CA GLU A 25 -11.28 7.63 -17.75
C GLU A 25 -10.86 6.16 -17.97
N PRO A 26 -11.40 5.45 -18.97
CA PRO A 26 -11.08 4.05 -19.21
C PRO A 26 -9.68 3.88 -19.82
N ARG A 27 -8.64 4.15 -19.02
CA ARG A 27 -7.22 4.05 -19.39
C ARG A 27 -6.43 3.45 -18.22
N ILE A 28 -5.94 2.24 -18.44
CA ILE A 28 -5.04 1.56 -17.51
C ILE A 28 -3.72 2.34 -17.43
N GLY A 29 -3.28 2.69 -16.22
CA GLY A 29 -1.96 3.28 -16.01
C GLY A 29 -1.77 4.63 -16.70
N GLY A 30 -2.85 5.40 -16.87
CA GLY A 30 -2.76 6.77 -17.38
C GLY A 30 -1.77 7.62 -16.56
N PRO A 31 -1.17 8.67 -17.18
CA PRO A 31 -0.19 9.52 -16.51
C PRO A 31 -0.74 10.12 -15.20
N THR A 32 -2.04 10.41 -15.17
CA THR A 32 -2.78 10.90 -14.00
C THR A 32 -2.78 9.88 -12.85
N THR A 33 -3.14 8.62 -13.13
CA THR A 33 -3.14 7.54 -12.13
C THR A 33 -1.74 7.28 -11.60
N THR A 34 -0.75 7.17 -12.49
CA THR A 34 0.64 6.92 -12.12
C THR A 34 1.19 8.07 -11.28
N LEU A 35 0.95 9.32 -11.68
CA LEU A 35 1.38 10.49 -10.90
C LEU A 35 0.72 10.51 -9.51
N ALA A 36 -0.59 10.27 -9.43
CA ALA A 36 -1.32 10.26 -8.17
C ALA A 36 -0.81 9.19 -7.20
N LEU A 37 -0.57 7.97 -7.70
CA LEU A 37 0.01 6.88 -6.92
C LEU A 37 1.44 7.21 -6.47
N CYS A 38 2.28 7.76 -7.35
CA CYS A 38 3.63 8.23 -7.01
C CYS A 38 3.61 9.27 -5.88
N LEU A 39 2.68 10.22 -5.89
CA LEU A 39 2.55 11.23 -4.85
C LEU A 39 2.12 10.62 -3.51
N ALA A 40 1.14 9.72 -3.51
CA ALA A 40 0.70 9.03 -2.30
C ALA A 40 1.83 8.18 -1.69
N VAL A 41 2.55 7.41 -2.53
CA VAL A 41 3.69 6.60 -2.10
C VAL A 41 4.83 7.48 -1.59
N SER A 42 5.14 8.60 -2.26
CA SER A 42 6.18 9.52 -1.82
C SER A 42 5.87 10.11 -0.44
N TRP A 43 4.61 10.40 -0.15
CA TRP A 43 4.19 10.86 1.17
C TRP A 43 4.38 9.77 2.24
N ILE A 44 3.96 8.53 1.97
CA ILE A 44 4.16 7.39 2.88
C ILE A 44 5.65 7.18 3.16
N VAL A 45 6.48 7.15 2.12
CA VAL A 45 7.94 6.95 2.25
C VAL A 45 8.56 8.07 3.07
N TRP A 46 8.21 9.33 2.80
CA TRP A 46 8.76 10.47 3.53
C TRP A 46 8.40 10.42 5.02
N SER A 47 7.13 10.16 5.34
CA SER A 47 6.66 10.08 6.74
C SER A 47 7.24 8.88 7.48
N ASP A 48 7.33 7.71 6.83
CA ASP A 48 7.86 6.50 7.45
C ASP A 48 9.38 6.60 7.71
N VAL A 49 10.15 7.17 6.77
CA VAL A 49 11.60 7.39 6.95
C VAL A 49 11.90 8.41 8.05
N ARG A 50 11.07 9.45 8.18
CA ARG A 50 11.31 10.55 9.12
C ARG A 50 10.84 10.22 10.53
N ASP A 51 9.61 9.73 10.65
CA ASP A 51 8.90 9.67 11.92
C ASP A 51 8.48 8.23 12.30
N PHE A 52 8.72 7.23 11.45
CA PHE A 52 8.24 5.84 11.62
C PHE A 52 6.72 5.76 11.83
N ILE A 53 6.00 6.70 11.21
CA ILE A 53 4.55 6.82 11.27
C ILE A 53 4.02 6.88 9.85
N ILE A 54 3.00 6.08 9.57
CA ILE A 54 2.28 6.09 8.29
C ILE A 54 0.98 6.88 8.51
N PRO A 55 0.82 8.06 7.88
CA PRO A 55 -0.36 8.90 8.05
C PRO A 55 -1.64 8.23 7.53
N ASP A 56 -2.74 8.38 8.25
CA ASP A 56 -4.01 7.74 7.89
C ASP A 56 -4.57 8.31 6.58
N GLY A 57 -4.40 9.62 6.37
CA GLY A 57 -4.76 10.27 5.11
C GLY A 57 -4.02 9.70 3.90
N ALA A 58 -2.75 9.30 4.07
CA ALA A 58 -1.93 8.73 2.99
C ALA A 58 -2.36 7.29 2.66
N VAL A 59 -2.70 6.49 3.68
CA VAL A 59 -3.26 5.14 3.51
C VAL A 59 -4.58 5.21 2.76
N VAL A 60 -5.49 6.08 3.19
CA VAL A 60 -6.80 6.27 2.55
C VAL A 60 -6.62 6.75 1.12
N ALA A 61 -5.72 7.70 0.88
CA ALA A 61 -5.43 8.19 -0.47
C ALA A 61 -4.93 7.07 -1.39
N LEU A 62 -3.96 6.27 -0.94
CA LEU A 62 -3.44 5.15 -1.73
C LEU A 62 -4.55 4.13 -2.05
N GLY A 63 -5.38 3.76 -1.06
CA GLY A 63 -6.46 2.80 -1.24
C GLY A 63 -7.56 3.32 -2.18
N ALA A 64 -7.94 4.60 -2.06
CA ALA A 64 -8.91 5.23 -2.96
C ALA A 64 -8.41 5.27 -4.40
N LEU A 65 -7.16 5.72 -4.61
CA LEU A 65 -6.54 5.77 -5.93
C LEU A 65 -6.40 4.38 -6.56
N ALA A 66 -6.02 3.38 -5.76
CA ALA A 66 -5.97 1.98 -6.18
C ALA A 66 -7.34 1.48 -6.67
N LEU A 67 -8.40 1.73 -5.89
CA LEU A 67 -9.76 1.36 -6.27
C LEU A 67 -10.21 2.06 -7.55
N GLY A 68 -9.96 3.37 -7.66
CA GLY A 68 -10.25 4.13 -8.88
C GLY A 68 -9.50 3.59 -10.10
N ALA A 69 -8.26 3.14 -9.91
CA ALA A 69 -7.45 2.55 -10.98
C ALA A 69 -7.99 1.18 -11.46
N HIS A 70 -8.48 0.32 -10.56
CA HIS A 70 -9.16 -0.93 -10.92
C HIS A 70 -10.47 -0.66 -11.67
N LEU A 71 -11.27 0.28 -11.18
CA LEU A 71 -12.53 0.65 -11.82
C LEU A 71 -12.33 1.27 -13.22
N ALA A 72 -11.27 2.06 -13.38
CA ALA A 72 -10.88 2.63 -14.68
C ALA A 72 -10.42 1.54 -15.67
N ALA A 73 -9.70 0.55 -15.16
CA ALA A 73 -9.03 -0.44 -16.00
C ALA A 73 -9.92 -1.62 -16.39
N ASP A 74 -10.67 -2.12 -15.43
CA ASP A 74 -11.40 -3.39 -15.54
C ASP A 74 -12.92 -3.14 -15.64
N GLY A 75 -13.37 -1.91 -15.37
CA GLY A 75 -14.74 -1.44 -15.56
C GLY A 75 -15.44 -0.99 -14.27
N LEU A 76 -16.47 -0.16 -14.43
CA LEU A 76 -17.30 0.33 -13.32
C LEU A 76 -18.27 -0.75 -12.83
N SER A 77 -17.76 -1.74 -12.10
CA SER A 77 -18.53 -2.84 -11.50
C SER A 77 -18.35 -2.90 -9.98
N SER A 78 -19.45 -3.18 -9.27
CA SER A 78 -19.40 -3.47 -7.84
C SER A 78 -18.59 -4.73 -7.52
N GLU A 79 -18.55 -5.69 -8.46
CA GLU A 79 -17.76 -6.91 -8.31
C GLU A 79 -16.25 -6.62 -8.30
N ILE A 80 -15.78 -5.76 -9.21
CA ILE A 80 -14.38 -5.32 -9.27
C ILE A 80 -14.00 -4.57 -7.99
N ALA A 81 -14.87 -3.65 -7.55
CA ALA A 81 -14.66 -2.94 -6.30
C ALA A 81 -14.58 -3.89 -5.10
N LEU A 82 -15.49 -4.85 -5.02
CA LEU A 82 -15.53 -5.82 -3.93
C LEU A 82 -14.29 -6.72 -3.94
N LEU A 83 -13.84 -7.17 -5.11
CA LEU A 83 -12.66 -8.02 -5.25
C LEU A 83 -11.39 -7.28 -4.82
N ALA A 84 -11.21 -6.03 -5.25
CA ALA A 84 -10.08 -5.19 -4.85
C ALA A 84 -10.08 -4.93 -3.33
N LEU A 85 -11.24 -4.58 -2.76
CA LEU A 85 -11.38 -4.38 -1.32
C LEU A 85 -11.17 -5.67 -0.51
N ALA A 86 -11.65 -6.81 -1.01
CA ALA A 86 -11.41 -8.12 -0.40
C ALA A 86 -9.93 -8.49 -0.43
N GLY A 87 -9.23 -8.22 -1.54
CA GLY A 87 -7.78 -8.36 -1.65
C GLY A 87 -7.03 -7.54 -0.60
N GLY A 88 -7.41 -6.26 -0.44
CA GLY A 88 -6.89 -5.39 0.62
C GLY A 88 -7.16 -5.92 2.02
N ALA A 89 -8.41 -6.32 2.30
CA ALA A 89 -8.78 -6.87 3.60
C ALA A 89 -7.99 -8.14 3.94
N LEU A 90 -7.79 -9.03 2.96
CA LEU A 90 -7.01 -10.26 3.13
C LEU A 90 -5.54 -9.97 3.42
N CYS A 91 -4.93 -9.03 2.70
CA CYS A 91 -3.54 -8.62 2.94
C CYS A 91 -3.35 -7.99 4.32
N GLY A 92 -4.26 -7.07 4.70
CA GLY A 92 -4.26 -6.46 6.03
C GLY A 92 -4.46 -7.48 7.15
N ALA A 93 -5.41 -8.40 6.98
CA ALA A 93 -5.66 -9.47 7.94
C ALA A 93 -4.46 -10.41 8.09
N ALA A 94 -3.78 -10.76 6.99
CA ALA A 94 -2.58 -11.57 7.02
C ALA A 94 -1.45 -10.89 7.81
N LEU A 95 -1.17 -9.60 7.54
CA LEU A 95 -0.13 -8.86 8.25
C LEU A 95 -0.47 -8.64 9.72
N TRP A 96 -1.75 -8.39 10.02
CA TRP A 96 -2.25 -8.30 11.38
C TRP A 96 -2.08 -9.63 12.15
N ALA A 97 -2.40 -10.76 11.53
CA ALA A 97 -2.23 -12.08 12.14
C ALA A 97 -0.76 -12.38 12.44
N VAL A 98 0.16 -12.00 11.54
CA VAL A 98 1.61 -12.11 11.79
C VAL A 98 2.03 -11.23 12.96
N ARG A 99 1.56 -9.97 13.01
CA ARG A 99 1.84 -9.05 14.13
C ARG A 99 1.36 -9.60 15.46
N GLU A 100 0.11 -10.04 15.54
CA GLU A 100 -0.49 -10.60 16.76
C GLU A 100 0.20 -11.90 17.19
N GLY A 101 0.51 -12.79 16.23
CA GLY A 101 1.25 -14.02 16.51
C GLY A 101 2.64 -13.73 17.08
N TYR A 102 3.35 -12.74 16.52
CA TYR A 102 4.65 -12.32 17.03
C TYR A 102 4.55 -11.72 18.43
N TYR A 103 3.56 -10.85 18.67
CA TYR A 103 3.32 -10.24 19.98
C TYR A 103 3.07 -11.30 21.05
N ARG A 104 2.24 -12.31 20.76
CA ARG A 104 1.95 -13.41 21.68
C ARG A 104 3.17 -14.29 22.00
N LEU A 105 4.10 -14.43 21.07
CA LEU A 105 5.30 -15.27 21.24
C LEU A 105 6.49 -14.53 21.87
N ARG A 106 6.59 -13.21 21.71
CA ARG A 106 7.76 -12.41 22.13
C ARG A 106 7.44 -11.35 23.18
N GLY A 107 6.17 -11.07 23.44
CA GLY A 107 5.71 -10.09 24.43
C GLY A 107 5.93 -8.62 24.02
N HIS A 108 6.40 -8.37 22.80
CA HIS A 108 6.55 -7.03 22.23
C HIS A 108 6.18 -7.03 20.74
N ASP A 109 5.79 -5.87 20.22
CA ASP A 109 5.45 -5.71 18.81
C ASP A 109 6.71 -5.80 17.93
N GLY A 110 6.69 -6.71 16.96
CA GLY A 110 7.71 -6.80 15.90
C GLY A 110 7.40 -5.94 14.69
N LEU A 111 6.13 -5.58 14.50
CA LEU A 111 5.62 -4.82 13.35
C LEU A 111 4.70 -3.69 13.79
N GLY A 112 4.80 -2.54 13.15
CA GLY A 112 3.96 -1.38 13.45
C GLY A 112 2.53 -1.57 12.96
N PHE A 113 1.56 -0.98 13.65
CA PHE A 113 0.17 -0.97 13.16
C PHE A 113 0.01 -0.17 11.85
N GLY A 114 0.90 0.80 11.61
CA GLY A 114 0.96 1.52 10.33
C GLY A 114 1.20 0.58 9.15
N ASP A 115 2.05 -0.44 9.30
CA ASP A 115 2.34 -1.42 8.24
C ASP A 115 1.11 -2.25 7.88
N VAL A 116 0.28 -2.59 8.88
CA VAL A 116 -1.00 -3.29 8.68
C VAL A 116 -1.96 -2.42 7.86
N LYS A 117 -2.08 -1.13 8.20
CA LYS A 117 -2.91 -0.18 7.45
C LYS A 117 -2.42 -0.05 6.00
N LEU A 118 -1.10 0.07 5.81
CA LEU A 118 -0.50 0.13 4.48
C LEU A 118 -0.75 -1.16 3.68
N ALA A 119 -0.70 -2.33 4.33
CA ALA A 119 -1.00 -3.60 3.66
C ALA A 119 -2.42 -3.71 3.15
N VAL A 120 -3.39 -3.06 3.81
CA VAL A 120 -4.75 -2.96 3.28
C VAL A 120 -4.73 -2.21 1.95
N SER A 121 -4.20 -0.99 1.91
CA SER A 121 -4.19 -0.17 0.70
C SER A 121 -3.30 -0.75 -0.40
N ALA A 122 -2.16 -1.34 -0.05
CA ALA A 122 -1.29 -2.04 -0.99
C ALA A 122 -1.98 -3.29 -1.55
N GLY A 123 -2.71 -4.04 -0.74
CA GLY A 123 -3.51 -5.19 -1.20
C GLY A 123 -4.68 -4.79 -2.09
N VAL A 124 -5.29 -3.61 -1.88
CA VAL A 124 -6.26 -3.06 -2.84
C VAL A 124 -5.57 -2.76 -4.18
N LEU A 125 -4.34 -2.23 -4.15
CA LEU A 125 -3.60 -1.90 -5.36
C LEU A 125 -3.18 -3.14 -6.16
N VAL A 126 -2.50 -4.09 -5.52
CA VAL A 126 -1.81 -5.19 -6.22
C VAL A 126 -2.35 -6.58 -5.89
N GLY A 127 -3.50 -6.69 -5.23
CA GLY A 127 -4.07 -7.96 -4.83
C GLY A 127 -3.20 -8.78 -3.86
N PRO A 128 -3.65 -9.97 -3.45
CA PRO A 128 -2.88 -10.83 -2.54
C PRO A 128 -1.56 -11.35 -3.12
N ALA A 129 -1.57 -11.74 -4.41
CA ALA A 129 -0.39 -12.30 -5.06
C ALA A 129 0.68 -11.23 -5.31
N GLY A 130 0.29 -10.09 -5.88
CA GLY A 130 1.18 -8.94 -6.01
C GLY A 130 1.64 -8.37 -4.67
N PHE A 131 0.80 -8.39 -3.63
CA PHE A 131 1.21 -7.99 -2.29
C PHE A 131 2.30 -8.90 -1.71
N ALA A 132 2.17 -10.22 -1.88
CA ALA A 132 3.20 -11.15 -1.44
C ALA A 132 4.55 -10.90 -2.13
N LEU A 133 4.54 -10.59 -3.43
CA LEU A 133 5.74 -10.21 -4.18
C LEU A 133 6.32 -8.87 -3.69
N ALA A 134 5.48 -7.87 -3.48
CA ALA A 134 5.89 -6.56 -2.95
C ALA A 134 6.50 -6.70 -1.55
N LEU A 135 5.89 -7.51 -0.68
CA LEU A 135 6.38 -7.79 0.66
C LEU A 135 7.73 -8.51 0.61
N LEU A 136 7.88 -9.52 -0.25
CA LEU A 136 9.14 -10.23 -0.45
C LEU A 136 10.24 -9.29 -0.92
N ALA A 137 9.96 -8.43 -1.90
CA ALA A 137 10.91 -7.43 -2.40
C ALA A 137 11.32 -6.44 -1.30
N ALA A 138 10.35 -5.91 -0.56
CA ALA A 138 10.58 -4.98 0.54
C ALA A 138 11.39 -5.61 1.69
N SER A 139 11.05 -6.82 2.11
CA SER A 139 11.78 -7.56 3.15
C SER A 139 13.21 -7.90 2.71
N SER A 140 13.40 -8.34 1.46
CA SER A 140 14.73 -8.65 0.92
C SER A 140 15.61 -7.40 0.86
N ALA A 141 15.07 -6.27 0.41
CA ALA A 141 15.77 -4.99 0.41
C ALA A 141 16.11 -4.53 1.84
N GLY A 142 15.19 -4.69 2.79
CA GLY A 142 15.41 -4.38 4.20
C GLY A 142 16.56 -5.20 4.81
N ILE A 143 16.58 -6.51 4.55
CA ILE A 143 17.66 -7.41 4.99
C ILE A 143 18.99 -6.99 4.36
N ALA A 144 19.03 -6.73 3.05
CA ALA A 144 20.25 -6.30 2.38
C ALA A 144 20.81 -4.99 2.98
N VAL A 145 19.94 -4.01 3.24
CA VAL A 145 20.32 -2.74 3.87
C VAL A 145 20.83 -2.97 5.30
N ALA A 146 20.19 -3.83 6.09
CA ALA A 146 20.63 -4.16 7.45
C ALA A 146 22.03 -4.79 7.45
N LEU A 147 22.28 -5.74 6.55
CA LEU A 147 23.57 -6.42 6.39
C LEU A 147 24.66 -5.44 5.96
N LEU A 148 24.40 -4.61 4.94
CA LEU A 148 25.37 -3.62 4.44
C LEU A 148 25.71 -2.56 5.50
N ARG A 149 24.73 -2.15 6.31
CA ARG A 149 24.92 -1.15 7.37
C ARG A 149 25.39 -1.74 8.69
N ARG A 150 25.66 -3.05 8.76
CA ARG A 150 26.00 -3.78 9.99
C ARG A 150 25.07 -3.44 11.16
N ARG A 151 23.80 -3.21 10.86
CA ARG A 151 22.78 -2.89 11.87
C ARG A 151 22.51 -4.16 12.67
N SER A 152 22.35 -4.01 13.99
CA SER A 152 21.85 -5.11 14.82
C SER A 152 20.46 -5.54 14.34
N ALA A 153 20.11 -6.81 14.57
CA ALA A 153 18.79 -7.35 14.23
C ALA A 153 17.64 -6.57 14.89
N ASP A 154 17.91 -5.84 15.98
CA ASP A 154 16.95 -4.99 16.69
C ASP A 154 16.77 -3.59 16.10
N ALA A 155 17.54 -3.22 15.08
CA ALA A 155 17.38 -1.91 14.46
C ALA A 155 16.07 -1.84 13.67
N ARG A 156 15.13 -1.02 14.15
CA ARG A 156 13.86 -0.74 13.46
C ARG A 156 14.13 -0.22 12.05
N LEU A 157 13.65 -0.96 11.06
CA LEU A 157 13.64 -0.55 9.67
C LEU A 157 12.25 -0.01 9.31
N PRO A 158 12.16 1.12 8.60
CA PRO A 158 10.89 1.63 8.08
C PRO A 158 10.41 0.71 6.96
N LEU A 159 9.60 -0.30 7.29
CA LEU A 159 9.10 -1.28 6.32
C LEU A 159 8.17 -0.60 5.32
N GLY A 160 7.34 0.34 5.77
CA GLY A 160 6.43 1.10 4.90
C GLY A 160 7.15 1.82 3.76
N ALA A 161 8.33 2.38 4.04
CA ALA A 161 9.17 3.06 3.06
C ALA A 161 9.72 2.13 1.98
N LEU A 162 9.80 0.83 2.23
CA LEU A 162 10.20 -0.19 1.26
C LEU A 162 8.98 -0.85 0.60
N LEU A 163 7.91 -1.07 1.36
CA LEU A 163 6.70 -1.76 0.93
C LEU A 163 5.86 -0.92 -0.05
N ALA A 164 5.66 0.37 0.24
CA ALA A 164 4.87 1.26 -0.62
C ALA A 164 5.43 1.37 -2.06
N PRO A 165 6.74 1.64 -2.28
CA PRO A 165 7.29 1.66 -3.63
C PRO A 165 7.37 0.28 -4.27
N ALA A 166 7.55 -0.79 -3.51
CA ALA A 166 7.50 -2.15 -4.03
C ALA A 166 6.10 -2.49 -4.59
N ALA A 167 5.03 -2.13 -3.86
CA ALA A 167 3.66 -2.30 -4.33
C ALA A 167 3.38 -1.48 -5.59
N LEU A 168 3.86 -0.23 -5.65
CA LEU A 168 3.74 0.58 -6.86
C LEU A 168 4.49 -0.02 -8.06
N ALA A 169 5.69 -0.56 -7.85
CA ALA A 169 6.44 -1.23 -8.90
C ALA A 169 5.68 -2.46 -9.43
N VAL A 170 5.17 -3.30 -8.53
CA VAL A 170 4.35 -4.48 -8.90
C VAL A 170 3.12 -4.09 -9.72
N TRP A 171 2.45 -2.99 -9.36
CA TRP A 171 1.34 -2.42 -10.13
C TRP A 171 1.76 -2.00 -11.54
N ILE A 172 2.84 -1.22 -11.66
CA ILE A 172 3.34 -0.70 -12.94
C ILE A 172 3.77 -1.84 -13.87
N PHE A 173 4.40 -2.88 -13.32
CA PHE A 173 4.84 -4.05 -14.09
C PHE A 173 3.73 -5.09 -14.32
N GLY A 174 2.54 -4.90 -13.75
CA GLY A 174 1.33 -5.67 -14.10
C GLY A 174 1.33 -7.14 -13.67
N PHE A 175 1.95 -7.47 -12.52
CA PHE A 175 2.13 -8.87 -12.08
C PHE A 175 0.82 -9.68 -12.03
N ASP A 176 -0.29 -9.10 -11.56
CA ASP A 176 -1.59 -9.80 -11.48
C ASP A 176 -2.29 -9.95 -12.84
N ARG A 177 -2.01 -9.07 -13.81
CA ARG A 177 -2.63 -9.13 -15.15
C ARG A 177 -1.99 -10.18 -16.05
N ALA A 178 -0.71 -10.48 -15.87
CA ALA A 178 -0.03 -11.54 -16.61
C ALA A 178 -0.50 -12.95 -16.22
N ALA A 179 -0.83 -13.16 -14.93
CA ALA A 179 -1.36 -14.43 -14.45
C ALA A 179 -2.80 -14.71 -14.92
N ALA A 180 -3.64 -13.67 -15.04
CA ALA A 180 -5.02 -13.80 -15.52
C ALA A 180 -5.13 -14.05 -17.03
N LEU A 181 -4.09 -13.75 -17.83
CA LEU A 181 -4.04 -14.04 -19.27
C LEU A 181 -3.39 -15.40 -19.60
N ALA A 182 -2.88 -16.12 -18.59
CA ALA A 182 -2.18 -17.38 -18.74
C ALA A 182 -3.02 -18.61 -18.33
N GLY A 183 -4.29 -18.42 -17.93
CA GLY A 183 -5.27 -19.47 -17.63
C GLY A 183 -6.51 -19.35 -18.50
#